data_AF-A0A133P659-F1
#
_entry.id   AF-A0A133P659-F1
#
_cell.length_a   1.000
_cell.length_b   1.000
_cell.length_c   1.000
_cell.angle_alpha   90.00
_cell.angle_beta   90.00
_cell.angle_gamma   90.00
#
_symmetry.space_group_name_H-M   'P 1'
#
loop_
_entity.id
_entity.type
_entity.pdbx_description
1 polymer ?
#
loop_
_entity_poly.entity_id
_entity_poly.type
_entity_poly.pdbx_seq_one_letter_code
_entity_poly.pdbx_strand_id
1 'polypeptide(L)'
;MKKLGLLFIIGLLIVSCGKDYEVYTKEQKKEMYQVALEEERNGKNDKIEEIHNILKKLEEAAKKGDKEAYNERAEWDYVIKMSFQPNSDPNIKADLLKRKW
;
A
#
# COMPACT_ATOMS: atom_id res chain seq x y z
N MET A 1 -22.99 23.22 6.93
CA MET A 1 -23.31 21.89 6.36
C MET A 1 -22.04 21.26 5.82
N LYS A 2 -21.75 20.02 6.26
CA LYS A 2 -20.88 18.97 5.68
C LYS A 2 -19.43 19.44 5.44
N LYS A 3 -18.39 18.98 6.16
CA LYS A 3 -17.70 17.69 5.88
C LYS A 3 -16.83 17.17 7.07
N LEU A 4 -17.31 17.19 8.32
CA LEU A 4 -16.57 16.57 9.45
C LEU A 4 -16.85 15.06 9.64
N GLY A 5 -17.69 14.47 8.79
CA GLY A 5 -18.22 13.11 8.98
C GLY A 5 -17.52 12.01 8.19
N LEU A 6 -16.23 12.17 7.81
CA LEU A 6 -15.50 11.13 7.09
C LEU A 6 -14.18 10.71 7.76
N LEU A 7 -14.03 10.98 9.05
CA LEU A 7 -12.88 10.53 9.84
C LEU A 7 -13.20 9.32 10.76
N PHE A 8 -14.42 8.78 10.71
CA PHE A 8 -14.88 7.79 11.69
C PHE A 8 -15.13 6.37 11.17
N ILE A 9 -14.92 6.09 9.88
CA ILE A 9 -15.23 4.76 9.30
C ILE A 9 -14.01 3.82 9.28
N ILE A 10 -12.80 4.33 9.56
CA ILE A 10 -11.58 3.50 9.60
C ILE A 10 -11.50 2.65 10.88
N GLY A 11 -12.26 2.99 11.93
CA GLY A 11 -12.18 2.31 13.23
C GLY A 11 -12.98 1.01 13.40
N LEU A 12 -13.69 0.52 12.38
CA LEU A 12 -14.71 -0.53 12.56
C LEU A 12 -14.40 -1.91 11.93
N LEU A 13 -13.18 -2.14 11.44
CA LEU A 13 -12.78 -3.44 10.87
C LEU A 13 -11.51 -4.03 11.48
N ILE A 14 -11.12 -3.61 12.69
CA ILE A 14 -9.91 -4.14 13.36
C ILE A 14 -10.31 -5.29 14.28
N VAL A 15 -10.66 -6.44 13.69
CA VAL A 15 -10.62 -7.72 14.42
C VAL A 15 -9.20 -8.27 14.28
N SER A 16 -8.22 -7.58 14.88
CA SER A 16 -6.88 -8.18 15.04
C SER A 16 -6.91 -9.02 16.32
N CYS A 17 -6.93 -10.33 16.12
CA CYS A 17 -6.76 -11.31 17.18
C CYS A 17 -5.33 -11.22 17.74
N GLY A 18 -5.05 -10.25 18.63
CA GLY A 18 -3.79 -10.15 19.39
C GLY A 18 -2.49 -10.02 18.58
N LYS A 19 -2.57 -9.68 17.29
CA LYS A 19 -1.40 -9.53 16.41
C LYS A 19 -0.88 -8.10 16.45
N ASP A 20 0.44 -7.93 16.40
CA ASP A 20 1.12 -6.62 16.43
C ASP A 20 1.24 -5.97 15.04
N TYR A 21 0.32 -6.28 14.12
CA TYR A 21 0.26 -5.68 12.80
C TYR A 21 -1.19 -5.56 12.35
N GLU A 22 -1.46 -4.56 11.51
CA GLU A 22 -2.77 -4.32 10.91
C GLU A 22 -2.84 -4.96 9.52
N VAL A 23 -4.04 -5.40 9.15
CA VAL A 23 -4.36 -5.91 7.82
C VAL A 23 -5.23 -4.89 7.12
N TYR A 24 -4.83 -4.49 5.92
CA TYR A 24 -5.48 -3.43 5.17
C TYR A 24 -6.16 -3.99 3.93
N THR A 25 -7.25 -3.37 3.49
CA THR A 25 -7.80 -3.66 2.16
C THR A 25 -6.87 -3.17 1.06
N LYS A 26 -6.98 -3.74 -0.15
CA LYS A 26 -6.17 -3.35 -1.31
C LYS A 26 -6.32 -1.86 -1.63
N GLU A 27 -7.52 -1.32 -1.49
CA GLU A 27 -7.83 0.10 -1.70
C GLU A 27 -7.16 0.99 -0.65
N GLN A 28 -7.22 0.62 0.63
CA GLN A 28 -6.53 1.34 1.70
C GLN A 28 -5.00 1.35 1.48
N LYS A 29 -4.40 0.20 1.14
CA LYS A 29 -2.97 0.10 0.82
C LYS A 29 -2.58 1.08 -0.28
N LYS A 30 -3.40 1.19 -1.34
CA LYS A 30 -3.18 2.13 -2.45
C LYS A 30 -3.28 3.57 -2.00
N GLU A 31 -4.34 3.94 -1.28
CA GLU A 31 -4.54 5.31 -0.80
C GLU A 31 -3.40 5.76 0.13
N MET A 32 -3.03 4.93 1.10
CA MET A 32 -1.90 5.20 2.00
C MET A 32 -0.61 5.43 1.23
N TYR A 33 -0.34 4.59 0.22
CA TYR A 33 0.86 4.71 -0.58
C TYR A 33 0.86 5.95 -1.49
N GLN A 34 -0.29 6.32 -2.07
CA GLN A 34 -0.41 7.56 -2.86
C GLN A 34 -0.18 8.80 -2.00
N VAL A 35 -0.77 8.85 -0.80
CA VAL A 35 -0.51 9.93 0.18
C VAL A 35 0.97 10.00 0.53
N ALA A 36 1.62 8.85 0.74
CA ALA A 36 3.04 8.79 1.05
C ALA A 36 3.92 9.33 -0.10
N LEU A 37 3.58 9.03 -1.36
CA LEU A 37 4.27 9.59 -2.53
C LEU A 37 4.05 11.09 -2.70
N GLU A 38 2.85 11.59 -2.42
CA GLU A 38 2.56 13.03 -2.47
C GLU A 38 3.34 13.79 -1.39
N GLU A 39 3.46 13.23 -0.19
CA GLU A 39 4.29 13.80 0.87
C GLU A 39 5.78 13.78 0.52
N GLU A 40 6.29 12.67 -0.02
CA GLU A 40 7.69 12.54 -0.44
C GLU A 40 8.06 13.60 -1.48
N ARG A 41 7.16 13.86 -2.45
CA ARG A 41 7.32 14.94 -3.44
C ARG A 41 7.40 16.33 -2.81
N ASN A 42 6.76 16.50 -1.65
CA ASN A 42 6.81 17.73 -0.86
C ASN A 42 7.99 17.74 0.15
N GLY A 43 8.91 16.76 0.06
CA GLY A 43 10.10 16.64 0.90
C GLY A 43 9.83 16.07 2.30
N LYS A 44 8.68 15.43 2.52
CA LYS A 44 8.32 14.79 3.80
C LYS A 44 8.30 13.27 3.64
N ASN A 45 8.94 12.56 4.55
CA ASN A 45 9.08 11.10 4.46
C ASN A 45 8.27 10.33 5.52
N ASP A 46 7.55 11.02 6.40
CA ASP A 46 6.86 10.43 7.56
C ASP A 46 5.95 9.25 7.17
N LYS A 47 5.17 9.39 6.08
CA LYS A 47 4.25 8.34 5.61
C LYS A 47 4.94 7.18 4.90
N ILE A 48 6.05 7.42 4.20
CA ILE A 48 6.87 6.33 3.65
C ILE A 48 7.51 5.53 4.78
N GLU A 49 8.00 6.20 5.83
CA GLU A 49 8.53 5.55 7.02
C GLU A 49 7.46 4.74 7.78
N GLU A 50 6.24 5.25 7.87
CA GLU A 50 5.09 4.52 8.43
C GLU A 50 4.85 3.19 7.67
N ILE A 51 4.83 3.23 6.34
CA ILE A 51 4.66 2.03 5.50
C ILE A 51 5.85 1.07 5.67
N HIS A 52 7.08 1.57 5.74
CA HIS A 52 8.24 0.73 6.03
C HIS A 52 8.14 0.02 7.39
N ASN A 53 7.63 0.71 8.42
CA ASN A 53 7.43 0.12 9.73
C ASN A 53 6.35 -0.98 9.71
N ILE A 54 5.25 -0.78 8.97
CA ILE A 54 4.22 -1.81 8.74
C ILE A 54 4.84 -3.05 8.09
N LEU A 55 5.58 -2.86 6.99
CA LEU A 55 6.25 -3.95 6.27
C LEU A 55 7.25 -4.71 7.13
N LYS A 56 7.99 -4.00 7.99
CA LYS A 56 8.95 -4.61 8.92
C LYS A 56 8.24 -5.49 9.96
N LYS A 57 7.17 -5.01 10.57
CA LYS A 57 6.37 -5.80 11.54
C LYS A 57 5.79 -7.06 10.89
N LEU A 58 5.26 -6.93 9.67
CA LEU A 58 4.77 -8.06 8.89
C LEU A 58 5.88 -9.06 8.58
N GLU A 59 7.08 -8.59 8.22
CA GLU A 59 8.23 -9.45 7.95
C GLU A 59 8.70 -10.22 9.19
N GLU A 60 8.76 -9.55 10.34
CA GLU A 60 9.12 -10.16 11.62
C GLU A 60 8.12 -11.23 12.05
N ALA A 61 6.82 -10.98 11.88
CA ALA A 61 5.77 -11.96 12.14
C ALA A 61 5.83 -13.13 11.14
N ALA A 62 6.05 -12.87 9.85
CA ALA A 62 6.19 -13.89 8.82
C ALA A 62 7.40 -14.81 9.10
N LYS A 63 8.54 -14.25 9.54
CA LYS A 63 9.74 -15.01 9.95
C LYS A 63 9.48 -15.93 11.14
N LYS A 64 8.52 -15.60 12.00
CA LYS A 64 8.07 -16.44 13.12
C LYS A 64 7.06 -17.53 12.69
N GLY A 65 6.75 -17.62 11.40
CA GLY A 65 5.84 -18.62 10.84
C GLY A 65 4.39 -18.15 10.68
N ASP A 66 4.09 -16.86 10.89
CA ASP A 66 2.75 -16.33 10.66
C ASP A 66 2.47 -16.20 9.15
N LYS A 67 1.64 -17.11 8.63
CA LYS A 67 1.26 -17.14 7.21
C LYS A 67 0.40 -15.95 6.80
N GLU A 68 -0.41 -15.41 7.72
CA GLU A 68 -1.24 -14.24 7.42
C GLU A 68 -0.36 -13.00 7.24
N ALA A 69 0.64 -12.82 8.10
CA ALA A 69 1.62 -11.74 7.96
C ALA A 69 2.40 -11.84 6.64
N TYR A 70 2.78 -13.06 6.24
CA TYR A 70 3.44 -13.30 4.96
C TYR A 70 2.57 -12.88 3.77
N ASN A 71 1.30 -13.30 3.76
CA ASN A 71 0.36 -12.96 2.70
C ASN A 71 0.09 -11.45 2.66
N GLU A 72 -0.15 -10.82 3.81
CA GLU A 72 -0.39 -9.38 3.91
C GLU A 72 0.82 -8.58 3.41
N ARG A 73 2.05 -8.98 3.76
CA ARG A 73 3.27 -8.37 3.24
C ARG A 73 3.38 -8.49 1.72
N ALA A 74 3.03 -9.66 1.16
CA ALA A 74 3.05 -9.88 -0.28
C ALA A 74 2.01 -9.01 -1.01
N GLU A 75 0.84 -8.78 -0.42
CA GLU A 75 -0.15 -7.86 -0.97
C GLU A 75 0.33 -6.41 -0.97
N TRP A 76 0.98 -5.96 0.11
CA TRP A 76 1.60 -4.64 0.16
C TRP A 76 2.65 -4.47 -0.94
N ASP A 77 3.56 -5.44 -1.10
CA ASP A 77 4.59 -5.44 -2.15
C ASP A 77 3.97 -5.36 -3.55
N TYR A 78 2.89 -6.11 -3.80
CA TYR A 78 2.14 -6.04 -5.06
C TYR A 78 1.54 -4.65 -5.30
N VAL A 79 0.88 -4.06 -4.29
CA VAL A 79 0.26 -2.73 -4.40
C VAL A 79 1.30 -1.65 -4.68
N ILE A 80 2.43 -1.67 -3.97
CA ILE A 80 3.52 -0.72 -4.14
C ILE A 80 4.08 -0.83 -5.56
N LYS A 81 4.43 -2.05 -6.02
CA LYS A 81 4.92 -2.29 -7.38
C LYS A 81 3.94 -1.85 -8.46
N MET A 82 2.65 -2.07 -8.23
CA MET A 82 1.60 -1.67 -9.18
C MET A 82 1.41 -0.15 -9.25
N SER A 83 1.60 0.53 -8.13
CA SER A 83 1.51 2.00 -8.05
C SER A 83 2.71 2.69 -8.72
N PHE A 84 3.85 2.01 -8.81
CA PHE A 84 5.03 2.47 -9.54
C PHE A 84 4.98 2.27 -11.03
N GLN A 85 4.00 1.52 -11.57
CA GLN A 85 3.91 1.41 -13.03
C GLN A 85 3.55 2.78 -13.59
N PRO A 86 4.47 3.45 -14.31
CA PRO A 86 4.12 4.68 -15.01
C PRO A 86 3.03 4.28 -15.99
N ASN A 87 1.86 4.92 -15.91
CA ASN A 87 0.74 4.79 -16.82
C ASN A 87 1.11 3.93 -18.04
N SER A 88 0.82 2.63 -17.98
CA SER A 88 0.69 1.87 -19.22
C SER A 88 -0.59 2.44 -19.82
N ASP A 89 -0.46 3.58 -20.49
CA ASP A 89 -1.53 4.20 -21.23
C ASP A 89 -2.12 3.07 -22.08
N PRO A 90 -3.40 2.69 -21.86
CA PRO A 90 -3.98 1.59 -22.61
C PRO A 90 -4.04 1.88 -24.12
N ASN A 91 -3.76 3.11 -24.55
CA ASN A 91 -3.57 3.50 -25.95
C ASN A 91 -2.13 3.41 -26.46
N ILE A 92 -1.12 3.24 -25.60
CA ILE A 92 0.22 2.81 -26.02
C ILE A 92 0.15 1.31 -26.27
N LYS A 93 -0.42 0.95 -27.43
CA LYS A 93 -0.23 -0.39 -27.98
C LYS A 93 1.26 -0.55 -28.24
N ALA A 94 1.85 -1.65 -27.77
CA ALA A 94 3.18 -2.05 -28.20
C ALA A 94 3.24 -1.98 -29.73
N ASP A 95 3.98 -1.01 -30.27
CA ASP A 95 4.21 -0.91 -31.71
C ASP A 95 5.24 -1.98 -32.07
N LEU A 96 4.75 -3.21 -32.24
CA LEU A 96 5.54 -4.40 -32.59
C LEU A 96 6.30 -4.20 -33.91
N LEU A 97 5.89 -3.24 -34.74
CA LEU A 97 6.56 -2.91 -36.00
C LEU A 97 7.76 -1.99 -35.80
N LYS A 98 7.80 -1.18 -34.73
CA LYS A 98 8.89 -0.20 -34.50
C LYS A 98 9.90 -0.58 -33.42
N ARG A 99 9.71 -1.70 -32.70
CA ARG A 99 10.61 -2.17 -31.61
C ARG A 99 11.07 -1.04 -30.67
N LYS A 100 10.16 -0.12 -30.33
CA LYS A 100 10.40 0.84 -29.25
C LYS A 100 9.72 0.30 -28.00
N TRP A 101 10.54 0.08 -26.98
CA TRP A 101 10.14 -0.31 -25.63
C TRP A 101 9.79 0.95 -24.83
#